data_AF-A0A9P0G090-F1
#
_entry.id   AF-A0A9P0G090-F1
#
_cell.length_a   1.000
_cell.length_b   1.000
_cell.length_c   1.000
_cell.angle_alpha   90.00
_cell.angle_beta   90.00
_cell.angle_gamma   90.00
#
_symmetry.space_group_name_H-M   'P 1'
#
loop_
_entity.id
_entity.type
_entity.pdbx_description
1 polymer ?
#
loop_
_entity_poly.entity_id
_entity_poly.type
_entity_poly.pdbx_seq_one_letter_code
_entity_poly.pdbx_strand_id
1 'polypeptide(L)'
;MSNTVENGLHVNDETRSRTSATLWQRISLFLSIYWKSIIVVLTPLVLLPIPIMNKDPAYKCMYIVIIMAVYWVLELLPLPVTSMLPIVLFPTMGILDSDKTCAAYMKETNMMFMGGLMIAAGVQYSKLPKRVALWTVQVVGCSHRRLNFGLTFVTMFISMWVSNAAATTMMVPIVEAILEVLEQQGLGDVYINRKKNAQAENGKEVKSKEGASEESTPIPSDITVCYYLSIAYASTLGGCGTLVGTATNSAFKGIFDSEFPEYSSSVNFFWFMAYSTPPMLLMQLLVWLALQVTFMGMFRPNSEAAKKVSLATSGSDTTMKVIKEQYRNLGPITFHERSSGLLFIFAVFLYIFRKPGFMNGWADVMTSMKVKDGVTSMFIVVLMFIIPMSMDCVKFFKSSSSYEELAASKPSTGIVTWGILKDKVPWGLLFLLGGGFALAEGSKATGLSRKIGSSLEGLRDLPHPLVLLVVVLVTQFITEFTSNVAIANLILPVLANMSRSLHIDPRYLMVPATLACSMAFHMPVGTPPNAIVAGVANIPTARMAVGGIGPKIITTLLVWGAYPTWGSYIFKPLSNATEIIGATNGTTLSRNLTLTCGVALETLKNSGRFQCGMSNSIANSTALADIAKGMFKCDYIKKR
;
A
#
# COMPACT_ATOMS: atom_id res chain seq x y z
N MET A 1 -14.48 -24.99 -31.28
CA MET A 1 -14.44 -25.22 -32.74
C MET A 1 -14.00 -23.92 -33.39
N SER A 2 -12.78 -23.86 -33.92
CA SER A 2 -12.35 -22.76 -34.77
C SER A 2 -11.45 -23.35 -35.87
N ASN A 3 -12.02 -23.47 -37.06
CA ASN A 3 -11.32 -23.83 -38.27
C ASN A 3 -10.47 -22.64 -38.70
N THR A 4 -9.15 -22.84 -38.81
CA THR A 4 -8.24 -21.86 -39.39
C THR A 4 -7.95 -22.28 -40.82
N VAL A 5 -8.12 -21.31 -41.72
CA VAL A 5 -7.92 -21.41 -43.17
C VAL A 5 -6.47 -21.77 -43.49
N GLU A 6 -6.26 -22.88 -44.20
CA GLU A 6 -5.02 -23.21 -44.87
C GLU A 6 -4.80 -22.24 -46.04
N ASN A 7 -3.69 -21.51 -46.02
CA ASN A 7 -3.07 -20.97 -47.23
C ASN A 7 -1.65 -21.48 -47.29
N GLY A 8 -1.38 -22.25 -48.34
CA GLY A 8 -0.11 -22.92 -48.60
C GLY A 8 1.03 -21.93 -48.82
N LEU A 9 2.15 -22.24 -48.16
CA LEU A 9 3.45 -21.70 -48.50
C LEU A 9 4.35 -22.92 -48.72
N HIS A 10 4.68 -23.18 -49.99
CA HIS A 10 5.76 -24.08 -50.37
C HIS A 10 7.04 -23.56 -49.72
N VAL A 11 7.50 -24.22 -48.67
CA VAL A 11 8.84 -24.02 -48.11
C VAL A 11 9.73 -25.10 -48.69
N ASN A 12 10.68 -24.67 -49.52
CA ASN A 12 11.79 -25.48 -49.97
C ASN A 12 12.52 -26.07 -48.76
N ASP A 13 12.67 -27.39 -48.80
CA ASP A 13 13.35 -28.21 -47.82
C ASP A 13 14.87 -27.98 -47.94
N GLU A 14 15.35 -26.84 -47.41
CA GLU A 14 16.77 -26.65 -47.15
C GLU A 14 17.13 -27.37 -45.84
N THR A 15 17.93 -28.42 -45.99
CA THR A 15 18.62 -29.16 -44.94
C THR A 15 19.31 -28.23 -43.92
N ARG A 16 18.60 -27.83 -42.87
CA ARG A 16 19.19 -27.22 -41.67
C ARG A 16 20.03 -28.29 -40.97
N SER A 17 21.35 -28.26 -41.16
CA SER A 17 22.29 -29.00 -40.34
C SER A 17 22.02 -28.68 -38.86
N ARG A 18 21.49 -29.63 -38.09
CA ARG A 18 21.35 -29.51 -36.64
C ARG A 18 22.76 -29.43 -36.04
N THR A 19 23.26 -28.23 -35.78
CA THR A 19 24.47 -28.03 -35.01
C THR A 19 24.28 -28.66 -33.63
N SER A 20 25.02 -29.72 -33.34
CA SER A 20 24.96 -30.39 -32.04
C SER A 20 25.54 -29.46 -30.97
N ALA A 21 24.68 -28.80 -30.19
CA ALA A 21 25.12 -27.98 -29.07
C ALA A 21 26.01 -28.82 -28.13
N THR A 22 27.16 -28.26 -27.75
CA THR A 22 28.09 -28.91 -26.80
C THR A 22 27.40 -29.13 -25.46
N LEU A 23 27.85 -30.12 -24.68
CA LEU A 23 27.28 -30.44 -23.38
C LEU A 23 27.27 -29.22 -22.44
N TRP A 24 28.31 -28.38 -22.53
CA TRP A 24 28.42 -27.13 -21.78
C TRP A 24 27.39 -26.06 -22.23
N GLN A 25 27.16 -25.92 -23.54
CA GLN A 25 26.10 -25.04 -24.06
C GLN A 25 24.70 -25.53 -23.65
N ARG A 26 24.47 -26.86 -23.63
CA ARG A 26 23.19 -27.43 -23.16
C ARG A 26 22.96 -27.18 -21.68
N ILE A 27 24.00 -27.39 -20.85
CA ILE A 27 23.91 -27.12 -19.40
C ILE A 27 23.74 -25.63 -19.13
N SER A 28 24.49 -24.77 -19.79
CA SER A 28 24.36 -23.31 -19.65
C SER A 28 22.97 -22.83 -20.07
N LEU A 29 22.44 -23.34 -21.18
CA LEU A 29 21.09 -23.05 -21.64
C LEU A 29 20.03 -23.57 -20.65
N PHE A 30 20.20 -24.79 -20.13
CA PHE A 30 19.32 -25.35 -19.12
C PHE A 30 19.32 -24.51 -17.84
N LEU A 31 20.50 -24.14 -17.34
CA LEU A 31 20.62 -23.28 -16.15
C LEU A 31 19.99 -21.90 -16.40
N SER A 32 20.22 -21.29 -17.56
CA SER A 32 19.66 -19.98 -17.89
C SER A 32 18.13 -20.00 -18.00
N ILE A 33 17.53 -21.09 -18.49
CA ILE A 33 16.07 -21.22 -18.63
C ILE A 33 15.42 -21.61 -17.30
N TYR A 34 15.99 -22.57 -16.57
CA TYR A 34 15.36 -23.18 -15.39
C TYR A 34 15.91 -22.65 -14.06
N TRP A 35 16.70 -21.58 -14.05
CA TRP A 35 17.31 -21.04 -12.83
C TRP A 35 16.30 -20.83 -11.69
N LYS A 36 15.10 -20.30 -11.98
CA LYS A 36 14.05 -20.11 -10.96
C LYS A 36 13.62 -21.43 -10.33
N SER A 37 13.27 -22.43 -11.14
CA SER A 37 12.86 -23.75 -10.67
C SER A 37 13.96 -24.45 -9.88
N ILE A 38 15.22 -24.30 -10.31
CA ILE A 38 16.38 -24.82 -9.61
C ILE A 38 16.49 -24.19 -8.23
N ILE A 39 16.38 -22.86 -8.11
CA ILE A 39 16.47 -22.17 -6.82
C ILE A 39 15.30 -22.56 -5.90
N VAL A 40 14.08 -22.76 -6.43
CA VAL A 40 12.93 -23.24 -5.64
C VAL A 40 13.20 -24.62 -5.03
N VAL A 41 13.86 -25.52 -5.74
CA VAL A 41 14.18 -26.85 -5.19
C VAL A 41 15.40 -26.79 -4.28
N LEU A 42 16.42 -26.01 -4.67
CA LEU A 42 17.71 -25.96 -4.00
C LEU A 42 17.65 -25.20 -2.67
N THR A 43 16.88 -24.11 -2.58
CA THR A 43 16.85 -23.25 -1.38
C THR A 43 16.40 -24.01 -0.12
N PRO A 44 15.28 -24.78 -0.13
CA PRO A 44 14.91 -25.59 1.02
C PRO A 44 15.96 -26.65 1.37
N LEU A 45 16.57 -27.30 0.36
CA LEU A 45 17.58 -28.34 0.57
C LEU A 45 18.85 -27.79 1.23
N VAL A 46 19.33 -26.63 0.77
CA VAL A 46 20.51 -25.97 1.32
C VAL A 46 20.27 -25.46 2.74
N LEU A 47 19.05 -25.01 3.06
CA LEU A 47 18.70 -24.49 4.37
C LEU A 47 18.28 -25.58 5.37
N LEU A 48 18.09 -26.83 4.93
CA LEU A 48 17.67 -27.98 5.73
C LEU A 48 18.55 -28.27 6.97
N PRO A 49 19.88 -27.98 6.98
CA PRO A 49 20.68 -28.12 8.20
C PRO A 49 20.22 -27.22 9.37
N ILE A 50 19.62 -26.06 9.09
CA ILE A 50 19.17 -25.10 10.13
C ILE A 50 18.18 -25.75 11.12
N PRO A 51 17.05 -26.35 10.68
CA PRO A 51 16.10 -26.98 11.59
C PRO A 51 16.53 -28.36 12.11
N ILE A 52 17.49 -29.04 11.45
CA ILE A 52 17.93 -30.39 11.85
C ILE A 52 19.00 -30.31 12.95
N MET A 53 19.94 -29.39 12.83
CA MET A 53 21.03 -29.26 13.80
C MET A 53 20.55 -28.64 15.12
N ASN A 54 19.54 -27.76 15.07
CA ASN A 54 18.99 -27.10 16.25
C ASN A 54 17.54 -27.52 16.49
N LYS A 55 17.28 -28.16 17.64
CA LYS A 55 15.93 -28.63 18.03
C LYS A 55 14.98 -27.51 18.45
N ASP A 56 15.48 -26.30 18.67
CA ASP A 56 14.70 -25.16 19.13
C ASP A 56 13.69 -24.69 18.04
N PRO A 57 12.38 -24.58 18.36
CA PRO A 57 11.34 -24.15 17.43
C PRO A 57 11.65 -22.85 16.69
N ALA A 58 12.45 -21.96 17.27
CA ALA A 58 12.86 -20.70 16.63
C ALA A 58 13.63 -20.93 15.32
N TYR A 59 14.48 -21.97 15.24
CA TYR A 59 15.25 -22.27 14.03
C TYR A 59 14.39 -22.89 12.93
N LYS A 60 13.36 -23.65 13.30
CA LYS A 60 12.35 -24.14 12.35
C LYS A 60 11.56 -22.99 11.75
N CYS A 61 11.18 -22.01 12.57
CA CYS A 61 10.52 -20.80 12.08
C CYS A 61 11.47 -19.98 11.19
N MET A 62 12.73 -19.81 11.61
CA MET A 62 13.76 -19.10 10.83
C MET A 62 13.97 -19.73 9.45
N TYR A 63 14.01 -21.06 9.36
CA TYR A 63 14.09 -21.78 8.10
C TYR A 63 12.99 -21.37 7.12
N ILE A 64 11.73 -21.31 7.59
CA ILE A 64 10.59 -20.91 6.76
C ILE A 64 10.65 -19.44 6.39
N VAL A 65 11.02 -18.56 7.34
CA VAL A 65 11.19 -17.12 7.10
C VAL A 65 12.24 -16.88 6.00
N ILE A 66 13.38 -17.57 6.04
CA ILE A 66 14.45 -17.41 5.03
C ILE A 66 13.99 -17.93 3.67
N ILE A 67 13.31 -19.09 3.60
CA ILE A 67 12.76 -19.59 2.32
C ILE A 67 11.79 -18.58 1.72
N MET A 68 10.84 -18.09 2.53
CA MET A 68 9.88 -17.09 2.07
C MET A 68 10.57 -15.79 1.66
N ALA A 69 11.60 -15.35 2.39
CA ALA A 69 12.38 -14.17 2.03
C ALA A 69 13.05 -14.32 0.66
N VAL A 70 13.73 -15.44 0.41
CA VAL A 70 14.35 -15.72 -0.89
C VAL A 70 13.30 -15.77 -2.01
N TYR A 71 12.17 -16.43 -1.75
CA TYR A 71 11.12 -16.60 -2.77
C TYR A 71 10.40 -15.30 -3.10
N TRP A 72 10.19 -14.44 -2.11
CA TRP A 72 9.60 -13.12 -2.29
C TRP A 72 10.57 -12.15 -2.97
N VAL A 73 11.84 -12.12 -2.57
CA VAL A 73 12.85 -11.21 -3.15
C VAL A 73 13.15 -11.56 -4.62
N LEU A 74 13.29 -12.85 -4.92
CA LEU A 74 13.59 -13.32 -6.28
C LEU A 74 12.34 -13.61 -7.13
N GLU A 75 11.14 -13.43 -6.56
CA GLU A 75 9.85 -13.73 -7.20
C GLU A 75 9.85 -15.09 -7.93
N LEU A 76 10.28 -16.13 -7.21
CA LEU A 76 10.44 -17.48 -7.76
C LEU A 76 9.10 -18.17 -8.00
N LEU A 77 8.11 -17.83 -7.18
CA LEU A 77 6.71 -18.26 -7.28
C LEU A 77 5.82 -17.01 -7.22
N PRO A 78 4.57 -17.08 -7.71
CA PRO A 78 3.61 -15.99 -7.52
C PRO A 78 3.52 -15.62 -6.03
N LEU A 79 3.59 -14.33 -5.71
CA LEU A 79 3.62 -13.85 -4.33
C LEU A 79 2.53 -14.47 -3.43
N PRO A 80 1.26 -14.64 -3.86
CA PRO A 80 0.24 -15.30 -3.05
C PRO A 80 0.56 -16.76 -2.71
N VAL A 81 1.20 -17.50 -3.63
CA VAL A 81 1.56 -18.92 -3.45
C VAL A 81 2.70 -19.04 -2.44
N THR A 82 3.73 -18.21 -2.54
CA THR A 82 4.79 -18.13 -1.51
C THR A 82 4.18 -17.83 -0.15
N SER A 83 3.22 -16.92 -0.09
CA SER A 83 2.53 -16.57 1.15
C SER A 83 1.61 -17.64 1.69
N MET A 84 1.31 -18.71 0.95
CA MET A 84 0.56 -19.88 1.45
C MET A 84 1.48 -20.92 2.12
N LEU A 85 2.81 -20.82 1.96
CA LEU A 85 3.76 -21.78 2.56
C LEU A 85 3.58 -21.99 4.07
N PRO A 86 3.33 -20.94 4.90
CA PRO A 86 3.08 -21.12 6.33
C PRO A 86 1.92 -22.06 6.65
N ILE A 87 0.85 -22.07 5.83
CA ILE A 87 -0.33 -22.93 6.03
C ILE A 87 0.06 -24.41 6.07
N VAL A 88 1.06 -24.80 5.27
CA VAL A 88 1.55 -26.18 5.20
C VAL A 88 2.72 -26.40 6.17
N LEU A 89 3.69 -25.49 6.17
CA LEU A 89 4.96 -25.69 6.86
C LEU A 89 4.87 -25.44 8.38
N PHE A 90 4.01 -24.55 8.86
CA PHE A 90 3.92 -24.30 10.31
C PHE A 90 3.35 -25.48 11.10
N PRO A 91 2.22 -26.10 10.69
CA PRO A 91 1.69 -27.25 11.40
C PRO A 91 2.61 -28.47 11.29
N THR A 92 3.18 -28.72 10.11
CA THR A 92 4.05 -29.88 9.88
C THR A 92 5.38 -29.79 10.63
N MET A 93 5.90 -28.57 10.87
CA MET A 93 7.12 -28.37 11.65
C MET A 93 6.89 -28.17 13.15
N GLY A 94 5.63 -28.12 13.60
CA GLY A 94 5.25 -27.94 15.01
C GLY A 94 5.47 -26.51 15.52
N ILE A 95 5.26 -25.50 14.66
CA ILE A 95 5.41 -24.07 14.99
C ILE A 95 4.08 -23.49 15.49
N LEU A 96 3.02 -23.62 14.67
CA LEU A 96 1.65 -23.21 14.98
C LEU A 96 0.70 -24.30 14.49
N ASP A 97 -0.41 -24.49 15.20
CA ASP A 97 -1.49 -25.36 14.78
C ASP A 97 -2.21 -24.82 13.54
N SER A 98 -2.90 -25.70 12.82
CA SER A 98 -3.60 -25.36 11.56
C SER A 98 -4.63 -24.25 11.77
N ASP A 99 -5.40 -24.30 12.86
CA ASP A 99 -6.44 -23.32 13.15
C ASP A 99 -5.86 -21.93 13.42
N LYS A 100 -4.84 -21.82 14.27
CA LYS A 100 -4.13 -20.54 14.50
C LYS A 100 -3.43 -20.03 13.25
N THR A 101 -2.84 -20.92 12.45
CA THR A 101 -2.18 -20.53 11.20
C THR A 101 -3.18 -19.94 10.21
N CYS A 102 -4.31 -20.61 9.97
CA CYS A 102 -5.38 -20.11 9.10
C CYS A 102 -6.04 -18.83 9.65
N ALA A 103 -6.23 -18.72 10.96
CA ALA A 103 -6.75 -17.52 11.60
C ALA A 103 -5.88 -16.28 11.34
N ALA A 104 -4.56 -16.45 11.15
CA ALA A 104 -3.66 -15.35 10.79
C ALA A 104 -3.99 -14.73 9.41
N TYR A 105 -4.58 -15.49 8.48
CA TYR A 105 -4.99 -15.00 7.15
C TYR A 105 -6.32 -14.25 7.18
N MET A 106 -7.20 -14.55 8.15
CA MET A 106 -8.51 -13.93 8.31
C MET A 106 -8.54 -12.84 9.40
N LYS A 107 -7.39 -12.20 9.65
CA LYS A 107 -7.33 -11.06 10.57
C LYS A 107 -8.22 -9.91 10.07
N GLU A 108 -8.77 -9.17 11.02
CA GLU A 108 -9.64 -8.03 10.74
C GLU A 108 -8.97 -6.98 9.83
N THR A 109 -7.66 -6.77 9.92
CA THR A 109 -6.94 -5.84 9.03
C THR A 109 -7.01 -6.29 7.56
N ASN A 110 -7.00 -7.59 7.28
CA ASN A 110 -7.22 -8.11 5.93
C ASN A 110 -8.65 -7.83 5.46
N MET A 111 -9.65 -7.99 6.34
CA MET A 111 -11.03 -7.62 6.01
C MET A 111 -11.16 -6.12 5.74
N MET A 112 -10.50 -5.27 6.53
CA MET A 112 -10.48 -3.82 6.29
C MET A 112 -9.94 -3.48 4.91
N PHE A 113 -8.78 -4.04 4.56
CA PHE A 113 -8.13 -3.81 3.27
C PHE A 113 -8.96 -4.34 2.09
N MET A 114 -9.46 -5.58 2.19
CA MET A 114 -10.30 -6.17 1.15
C MET A 114 -11.59 -5.40 0.93
N GLY A 115 -12.27 -4.98 2.00
CA GLY A 115 -13.46 -4.15 1.88
C GLY A 115 -13.15 -2.79 1.27
N GLY A 116 -12.01 -2.19 1.59
CA GLY A 116 -11.52 -0.97 0.94
C GLY A 116 -11.33 -1.13 -0.57
N LEU A 117 -10.71 -2.23 -1.01
CA LEU A 117 -10.58 -2.55 -2.44
C LEU A 117 -11.93 -2.79 -3.13
N MET A 118 -12.88 -3.43 -2.44
CA MET A 118 -14.23 -3.66 -2.97
C MET A 118 -15.01 -2.35 -3.13
N ILE A 119 -14.92 -1.45 -2.13
CA ILE A 119 -15.50 -0.09 -2.21
C ILE A 119 -14.87 0.67 -3.38
N ALA A 120 -13.54 0.67 -3.46
CA ALA A 120 -12.81 1.32 -4.54
C ALA A 120 -13.23 0.80 -5.92
N ALA A 121 -13.32 -0.53 -6.09
CA ALA A 121 -13.76 -1.16 -7.33
C ALA A 121 -15.19 -0.73 -7.73
N GLY A 122 -16.12 -0.64 -6.77
CA GLY A 122 -17.47 -0.16 -7.02
C GLY A 122 -17.54 1.31 -7.43
N VAL A 123 -16.79 2.17 -6.74
CA VAL A 123 -16.69 3.59 -7.09
C VAL A 123 -16.06 3.77 -8.48
N GLN A 124 -15.02 3.01 -8.80
CA GLN A 124 -14.39 3.03 -10.12
C GLN A 124 -15.34 2.62 -11.24
N TYR A 125 -16.21 1.65 -10.99
CA TYR A 125 -17.21 1.22 -11.96
C TYR A 125 -18.21 2.33 -12.29
N SER A 126 -18.47 3.25 -11.35
CA SER A 126 -19.43 4.34 -11.50
C SER A 126 -19.02 5.51 -12.40
N LYS A 127 -17.87 5.43 -13.10
CA LYS A 127 -17.27 6.52 -13.91
C LYS A 127 -16.98 7.82 -13.13
N LEU A 128 -17.39 7.92 -11.85
CA LEU A 128 -17.23 9.07 -10.98
C LEU A 128 -15.77 9.55 -10.90
N PRO A 129 -14.75 8.68 -10.70
CA PRO A 129 -13.36 9.13 -10.65
C PRO A 129 -12.90 9.83 -11.95
N LYS A 130 -13.37 9.37 -13.12
CA LYS A 130 -13.07 10.00 -14.41
C LYS A 130 -13.71 11.39 -14.52
N ARG A 131 -14.95 11.55 -14.04
CA ARG A 131 -15.63 12.86 -14.00
C ARG A 131 -14.90 13.84 -13.09
N VAL A 132 -14.51 13.41 -11.90
CA VAL A 132 -13.74 14.23 -10.95
C VAL A 132 -12.42 14.68 -11.58
N ALA A 133 -11.70 13.76 -12.24
CA ALA A 133 -10.43 14.09 -12.89
C ALA A 133 -10.58 15.17 -13.98
N LEU A 134 -11.54 15.00 -14.90
CA LEU A 134 -11.78 15.98 -15.97
C LEU A 134 -12.25 17.33 -15.42
N TRP A 135 -13.11 17.33 -14.39
CA TRP A 135 -13.57 18.55 -13.74
C TRP A 135 -12.41 19.31 -13.07
N THR A 136 -11.54 18.63 -12.31
CA THR A 136 -10.40 19.30 -11.67
C THR A 136 -9.46 19.93 -12.69
N VAL A 137 -9.22 19.27 -13.83
CA VAL A 137 -8.39 19.84 -14.88
C VAL A 137 -9.02 21.11 -15.48
N GLN A 138 -10.36 21.15 -15.64
CA GLN A 138 -11.06 22.36 -16.08
C GLN A 138 -10.88 23.55 -15.12
N VAL A 139 -10.78 23.28 -13.81
CA VAL A 139 -10.60 24.31 -12.77
C VAL A 139 -9.14 24.82 -12.73
N VAL A 140 -8.15 23.92 -12.82
CA VAL A 140 -6.74 24.27 -12.68
C VAL A 140 -6.18 25.02 -13.91
N GLY A 141 -6.75 24.76 -15.09
CA GLY A 141 -6.42 25.43 -16.35
C GLY A 141 -5.42 24.65 -17.23
N CYS A 142 -5.17 25.19 -18.43
CA CYS A 142 -4.53 24.44 -19.52
C CYS A 142 -3.08 24.82 -19.85
N SER A 143 -2.38 25.55 -18.97
CA SER A 143 -0.92 25.66 -19.13
C SER A 143 -0.25 24.34 -18.74
N HIS A 144 0.79 23.91 -19.44
CA HIS A 144 1.43 22.60 -19.24
C HIS A 144 1.77 22.31 -17.78
N ARG A 145 2.32 23.30 -17.07
CA ARG A 145 2.69 23.18 -15.66
C ARG A 145 1.46 23.05 -14.76
N ARG A 146 0.43 23.87 -14.97
CA ARG A 146 -0.82 23.81 -14.18
C ARG A 146 -1.59 22.52 -14.47
N LEU A 147 -1.67 22.13 -15.74
CA LEU A 147 -2.29 20.90 -16.20
C LEU A 147 -1.61 19.67 -15.59
N ASN A 148 -0.28 19.58 -15.66
CA ASN A 148 0.48 18.52 -15.02
C ASN A 148 0.26 18.51 -13.50
N PHE A 149 0.25 19.67 -12.83
CA PHE A 149 -0.06 19.78 -11.40
C PHE A 149 -1.46 19.25 -11.07
N GLY A 150 -2.48 19.66 -11.83
CA GLY A 150 -3.85 19.20 -11.66
C GLY A 150 -3.97 17.68 -11.80
N LEU A 151 -3.38 17.10 -12.85
CA LEU A 151 -3.37 15.65 -13.06
C LEU A 151 -2.64 14.91 -11.92
N THR A 152 -1.50 15.43 -11.50
CA THR A 152 -0.70 14.88 -10.39
C THR A 152 -1.51 14.88 -9.08
N PHE A 153 -2.13 16.01 -8.73
CA PHE A 153 -2.90 16.14 -7.51
C PHE A 153 -4.13 15.22 -7.48
N VAL A 154 -4.87 15.15 -8.59
CA VAL A 154 -6.01 14.23 -8.71
C VAL A 154 -5.54 12.78 -8.60
N THR A 155 -4.44 12.42 -9.27
CA THR A 155 -3.92 11.05 -9.23
C THR A 155 -3.55 10.64 -7.80
N MET A 156 -2.85 11.53 -7.08
CA MET A 156 -2.53 11.33 -5.67
C MET A 156 -3.81 11.17 -4.83
N PHE A 157 -4.79 12.06 -4.98
CA PHE A 157 -6.04 11.99 -4.22
C PHE A 157 -6.81 10.70 -4.49
N ILE A 158 -6.90 10.25 -5.74
CA ILE A 158 -7.59 8.99 -6.08
C ILE A 158 -6.84 7.79 -5.50
N SER A 159 -5.51 7.81 -5.56
CA SER A 159 -4.68 6.73 -5.03
C SER A 159 -4.69 6.62 -3.50
N MET A 160 -5.16 7.65 -2.77
CA MET A 160 -5.42 7.53 -1.33
C MET A 160 -6.48 6.48 -1.00
N TRP A 161 -7.36 6.16 -1.95
CA TRP A 161 -8.56 5.37 -1.72
C TRP A 161 -8.65 4.14 -2.61
N VAL A 162 -7.91 4.15 -3.71
CA VAL A 162 -7.87 3.09 -4.69
C VAL A 162 -6.43 2.62 -4.83
N SER A 163 -6.21 1.34 -5.14
CA SER A 163 -4.88 0.79 -5.37
C SER A 163 -4.09 1.59 -6.41
N ASN A 164 -2.77 1.72 -6.19
CA ASN A 164 -1.90 2.52 -7.04
C ASN A 164 -1.99 2.12 -8.52
N ALA A 165 -1.92 0.82 -8.83
CA ALA A 165 -2.01 0.32 -10.20
C ALA A 165 -3.31 0.74 -10.90
N ALA A 166 -4.43 0.73 -10.18
CA ALA A 166 -5.73 1.08 -10.73
C ALA A 166 -5.88 2.60 -10.93
N ALA A 167 -5.33 3.42 -10.01
CA ALA A 167 -5.29 4.87 -10.17
C ALA A 167 -4.45 5.28 -11.39
N THR A 168 -3.27 4.68 -11.58
CA THR A 168 -2.43 4.93 -12.77
C THR A 168 -3.10 4.49 -14.07
N THR A 169 -3.63 3.27 -14.12
CA THR A 169 -4.33 2.73 -15.32
C THR A 169 -5.47 3.64 -15.76
N MET A 170 -6.18 4.25 -14.80
CA MET A 170 -7.28 5.17 -15.11
C MET A 170 -6.79 6.52 -15.66
N MET A 171 -5.63 7.00 -15.20
CA MET A 171 -5.07 8.28 -15.63
C MET A 171 -4.34 8.21 -16.96
N VAL A 172 -3.78 7.04 -17.30
CA VAL A 172 -3.04 6.84 -18.55
C VAL A 172 -3.83 7.27 -19.80
N PRO A 173 -5.07 6.79 -20.04
CA PRO A 173 -5.84 7.23 -21.21
C PRO A 173 -6.19 8.72 -21.22
N ILE A 174 -6.29 9.35 -20.03
CA ILE A 174 -6.54 10.79 -19.91
C ILE A 174 -5.29 11.56 -20.31
N VAL A 175 -4.12 11.14 -19.82
CA VAL A 175 -2.82 11.73 -20.19
C VAL A 175 -2.55 11.54 -21.69
N GLU A 176 -2.80 10.35 -22.23
CA GLU A 176 -2.63 10.04 -23.64
C GLU A 176 -3.50 10.94 -24.54
N ALA A 177 -4.81 11.03 -24.25
CA ALA A 177 -5.71 11.91 -24.98
C ALA A 177 -5.29 13.40 -24.91
N ILE A 178 -4.72 13.83 -23.78
CA ILE A 178 -4.20 15.20 -23.64
C ILE A 178 -2.93 15.39 -24.49
N LEU A 179 -2.01 14.44 -24.44
CA LEU A 179 -0.75 14.49 -25.20
C LEU A 179 -1.00 14.48 -26.72
N GLU A 180 -1.93 13.66 -27.21
CA GLU A 180 -2.32 13.62 -28.63
C GLU A 180 -2.86 14.97 -29.12
N VAL A 181 -3.69 15.64 -28.31
CA VAL A 181 -4.24 16.96 -28.63
C VAL A 181 -3.15 18.02 -28.69
N LEU A 182 -2.13 17.90 -27.84
CA LEU A 182 -0.97 18.79 -27.84
C LEU A 182 -0.11 18.58 -29.10
N GLU A 183 0.05 17.32 -29.55
CA GLU A 183 0.78 16.98 -30.77
C GLU A 183 0.11 17.55 -32.02
N GLN A 184 -1.21 17.37 -32.15
CA GLN A 184 -2.00 17.85 -33.30
C GLN A 184 -1.92 19.36 -33.50
N GLN A 185 -1.60 20.11 -32.45
CA GLN A 185 -1.47 21.56 -32.48
C GLN A 185 -0.04 22.03 -32.72
N GLY A 186 0.93 21.11 -32.87
CA GLY A 186 2.35 21.46 -32.98
C GLY A 186 2.94 22.05 -31.70
N LEU A 187 2.30 21.83 -30.54
CA LEU A 187 2.70 22.38 -29.24
C LEU A 187 3.68 21.46 -28.49
N GLY A 188 4.11 20.37 -29.12
CA GLY A 188 5.14 19.47 -28.62
C GLY A 188 4.99 18.08 -29.24
N ASP A 189 6.10 17.53 -29.70
CA ASP A 189 6.13 16.15 -30.20
C ASP A 189 5.91 15.20 -29.02
N VAL A 190 4.96 14.27 -29.13
CA VAL A 190 4.76 13.24 -28.09
C VAL A 190 5.92 12.26 -28.12
N TYR A 191 6.37 11.92 -29.33
CA TYR A 191 7.54 11.09 -29.59
C TYR A 191 8.53 11.80 -30.50
N ILE A 192 9.78 11.84 -30.07
CA ILE A 192 10.90 12.27 -30.89
C ILE A 192 11.16 11.14 -31.90
N ASN A 193 11.00 11.44 -33.19
CA ASN A 193 11.23 10.57 -34.37
C ASN A 193 10.02 9.92 -35.07
N ARG A 194 8.79 10.42 -34.97
CA ARG A 194 7.74 9.88 -35.87
C ARG A 194 7.88 10.38 -37.31
N LYS A 195 8.36 11.60 -37.54
CA LYS A 195 8.62 12.19 -38.86
C LYS A 195 9.59 13.36 -38.73
N LYS A 196 10.91 13.14 -38.87
CA LYS A 196 11.81 14.25 -39.25
C LYS A 196 11.99 14.39 -40.77
N ASN A 197 11.31 13.57 -41.58
CA ASN A 197 11.39 13.60 -43.05
C ASN A 197 10.03 13.35 -43.74
N ALA A 198 8.98 14.09 -43.41
CA ALA A 198 7.83 14.17 -44.31
C ALA A 198 7.24 15.57 -44.25
N GLN A 199 7.76 16.44 -45.13
CA GLN A 199 7.32 17.80 -45.43
C GLN A 199 7.80 18.91 -44.48
N ALA A 200 9.02 19.40 -44.71
CA ALA A 200 9.27 20.85 -44.83
C ALA A 200 10.68 21.09 -45.42
N GLU A 201 10.68 21.80 -46.54
CA GLU A 201 11.75 22.63 -47.11
C GLU A 201 12.81 22.01 -48.05
N ASN A 202 12.59 22.34 -49.33
CA ASN A 202 13.49 22.32 -50.48
C ASN A 202 13.76 20.98 -51.15
N GLY A 203 13.19 20.85 -52.36
CA GLY A 203 13.36 19.74 -53.28
C GLY A 203 14.80 19.60 -53.78
N LYS A 204 15.65 18.97 -52.97
CA LYS A 204 16.85 18.30 -53.42
C LYS A 204 16.79 16.85 -52.97
N GLU A 205 16.74 15.96 -53.95
CA GLU A 205 16.91 14.53 -53.78
C GLU A 205 18.24 14.25 -53.09
N VAL A 206 18.19 13.84 -51.82
CA VAL A 206 19.31 13.17 -51.17
C VAL A 206 19.08 11.68 -51.34
N LYS A 207 19.94 11.06 -52.15
CA LYS A 207 19.97 9.62 -52.41
C LYS A 207 19.86 8.84 -51.10
N SER A 208 18.79 8.07 -50.99
CA SER A 208 18.59 7.04 -49.98
C SER A 208 19.74 6.03 -50.04
N LYS A 209 20.54 5.96 -48.98
CA LYS A 209 21.33 4.74 -48.71
C LYS A 209 20.36 3.66 -48.27
N GLU A 210 20.12 2.71 -49.15
CA GLU A 210 19.50 1.42 -48.86
C GLU A 210 20.38 0.65 -47.87
N GLY A 211 19.77 0.15 -46.79
CA GLY A 211 20.42 -0.81 -45.87
C GLY A 211 20.57 -0.36 -44.41
N ALA A 212 19.46 -0.07 -43.73
CA ALA A 212 19.33 -0.21 -42.26
C ALA A 212 17.85 -0.05 -41.87
N SER A 213 17.03 -1.06 -42.17
CA SER A 213 15.70 -1.21 -41.59
C SER A 213 15.81 -1.81 -40.19
N GLU A 214 16.19 -0.99 -39.22
CA GLU A 214 15.77 -1.20 -37.83
C GLU A 214 14.78 -0.08 -37.51
N GLU A 215 13.51 -0.46 -37.35
CA GLU A 215 12.42 0.40 -36.92
C GLU A 215 12.73 0.89 -35.49
N SER A 216 13.50 1.97 -35.37
CA SER A 216 13.94 2.48 -34.08
C SER A 216 12.71 2.86 -33.25
N THR A 217 12.52 2.20 -32.10
CA THR A 217 11.39 2.45 -31.20
C THR A 217 11.26 3.95 -30.92
N PRO A 218 10.05 4.54 -31.08
CA PRO A 218 9.86 5.97 -30.89
C PRO A 218 10.18 6.37 -29.46
N ILE A 219 11.08 7.35 -29.28
CA ILE A 219 11.54 7.79 -27.95
C ILE A 219 10.61 8.89 -27.46
N PRO A 220 10.02 8.78 -26.25
CA PRO A 220 9.11 9.80 -25.73
C PRO A 220 9.86 11.11 -25.46
N SER A 221 9.19 12.24 -25.74
CA SER A 221 9.73 13.56 -25.43
C SER A 221 9.79 13.82 -23.91
N ASP A 222 10.56 14.82 -23.50
CA ASP A 222 10.72 15.15 -22.08
C ASP A 222 9.39 15.57 -21.43
N ILE A 223 8.49 16.20 -22.20
CA ILE A 223 7.14 16.55 -21.74
C ILE A 223 6.34 15.27 -21.50
N THR A 224 6.30 14.35 -22.48
CA THR A 224 5.62 13.05 -22.37
C THR A 224 6.11 12.29 -21.14
N VAL A 225 7.43 12.16 -20.97
CA VAL A 225 8.05 11.51 -19.81
C VAL A 225 7.61 12.20 -18.51
N CYS A 226 7.60 13.53 -18.45
CA CYS A 226 7.15 14.26 -17.26
C CYS A 226 5.68 13.98 -16.91
N TYR A 227 4.78 13.92 -17.88
CA TYR A 227 3.36 13.64 -17.60
C TYR A 227 3.16 12.22 -17.04
N TYR A 228 3.78 11.24 -17.68
CA TYR A 228 3.68 9.84 -17.28
C TYR A 228 4.36 9.55 -15.94
N LEU A 229 5.57 10.08 -15.70
CA LEU A 229 6.25 9.93 -14.40
C LEU A 229 5.51 10.68 -13.28
N SER A 230 4.96 11.86 -13.55
CA SER A 230 4.15 12.60 -12.57
C SER A 230 2.97 11.78 -12.08
N ILE A 231 2.19 11.15 -12.96
CA ILE A 231 1.03 10.34 -12.53
C ILE A 231 1.44 9.03 -11.85
N ALA A 232 2.53 8.39 -12.28
CA ALA A 232 3.03 7.17 -11.64
C ALA A 232 3.50 7.43 -10.21
N TYR A 233 4.33 8.47 -10.03
CA TYR A 233 4.86 8.82 -8.70
C TYR A 233 3.76 9.39 -7.81
N ALA A 234 2.82 10.15 -8.38
CA ALA A 234 1.67 10.64 -7.64
C ALA A 234 0.77 9.52 -7.12
N SER A 235 0.57 8.47 -7.92
CA SER A 235 -0.17 7.31 -7.46
C SER A 235 0.54 6.61 -6.30
N THR A 236 1.85 6.38 -6.44
CA THR A 236 2.65 5.76 -5.38
C THR A 236 2.63 6.55 -4.07
N LEU A 237 2.80 7.87 -4.13
CA LEU A 237 2.74 8.74 -2.96
C LEU A 237 1.33 8.84 -2.39
N GLY A 238 0.31 8.97 -3.24
CA GLY A 238 -1.09 9.02 -2.83
C GLY A 238 -1.52 7.81 -2.01
N GLY A 239 -1.08 6.61 -2.40
CA GLY A 239 -1.33 5.38 -1.66
C GLY A 239 -0.82 5.40 -0.21
N CYS A 240 0.19 6.22 0.08
CA CYS A 240 0.76 6.34 1.42
C CYS A 240 -0.13 7.13 2.41
N GLY A 241 -1.12 7.90 1.92
CA GLY A 241 -1.91 8.80 2.76
C GLY A 241 -2.88 8.13 3.73
N THR A 242 -3.37 6.92 3.40
CA THR A 242 -4.36 6.20 4.22
C THR A 242 -3.98 4.73 4.40
N LEU A 243 -4.60 4.05 5.38
CA LEU A 243 -4.36 2.62 5.61
C LEU A 243 -4.81 1.73 4.44
N VAL A 244 -5.80 2.17 3.66
CA VAL A 244 -6.39 1.41 2.56
C VAL A 244 -5.64 1.64 1.24
N GLY A 245 -5.02 2.81 1.05
CA GLY A 245 -4.42 3.22 -0.23
C GLY A 245 -3.41 2.22 -0.78
N THR A 246 -2.55 1.66 0.07
CA THR A 246 -1.57 0.63 -0.31
C THR A 246 -1.59 -0.58 0.63
N ALA A 247 -1.34 -1.76 0.06
CA ALA A 247 -1.24 -3.02 0.80
C ALA A 247 -0.10 -3.00 1.84
N THR A 248 0.97 -2.22 1.62
CA THR A 248 2.06 -2.06 2.60
C THR A 248 1.58 -1.47 3.93
N ASN A 249 0.70 -0.47 3.88
CA ASN A 249 0.13 0.15 5.08
C ASN A 249 -0.76 -0.84 5.85
N SER A 250 -1.49 -1.68 5.14
CA SER A 250 -2.29 -2.76 5.73
C SER A 250 -1.43 -3.89 6.30
N ALA A 251 -0.32 -4.24 5.63
CA ALA A 251 0.67 -5.19 6.17
C ALA A 251 1.25 -4.68 7.49
N PHE A 252 1.63 -3.41 7.53
CA PHE A 252 2.08 -2.75 8.76
C PHE A 252 1.03 -2.82 9.86
N LYS A 253 -0.21 -2.41 9.59
CA LYS A 253 -1.26 -2.39 10.62
C LYS A 253 -1.50 -3.78 11.20
N GLY A 254 -1.51 -4.83 10.39
CA GLY A 254 -1.74 -6.20 10.86
C GLY A 254 -0.54 -6.81 11.59
N ILE A 255 0.69 -6.52 11.16
CA ILE A 255 1.92 -6.93 11.87
C ILE A 255 2.02 -6.19 13.21
N PHE A 256 1.84 -4.86 13.21
CA PHE A 256 1.85 -4.02 14.40
C PHE A 256 0.81 -4.48 15.42
N ASP A 257 -0.41 -4.82 14.99
CA ASP A 257 -1.46 -5.33 15.87
C ASP A 257 -1.14 -6.71 16.46
N SER A 258 -0.37 -7.55 15.76
CA SER A 258 0.10 -8.86 16.26
C SER A 258 1.21 -8.71 17.29
N GLU A 259 2.16 -7.84 16.97
CA GLU A 259 3.36 -7.60 17.76
C GLU A 259 3.04 -6.77 19.01
N PHE A 260 2.18 -5.77 18.90
CA PHE A 260 1.82 -4.84 19.98
C PHE A 260 0.30 -4.76 20.19
N PRO A 261 -0.37 -5.83 20.68
CA PRO A 261 -1.82 -5.85 20.88
C PRO A 261 -2.33 -4.75 21.82
N GLU A 262 -1.53 -4.39 22.82
CA GLU A 262 -1.82 -3.34 23.82
C GLU A 262 -1.96 -1.96 23.18
N TYR A 263 -1.18 -1.71 22.12
CA TYR A 263 -1.15 -0.42 21.42
C TYR A 263 -1.93 -0.45 20.10
N SER A 264 -2.65 -1.52 19.82
CA SER A 264 -3.42 -1.69 18.58
C SER A 264 -4.41 -0.54 18.31
N SER A 265 -5.02 0.02 19.36
CA SER A 265 -5.94 1.17 19.25
C SER A 265 -5.24 2.51 19.01
N SER A 266 -3.93 2.60 19.23
CA SER A 266 -3.17 3.85 19.06
C SER A 266 -2.93 4.20 17.59
N VAL A 267 -2.93 3.20 16.71
CA VAL A 267 -2.80 3.36 15.26
C VAL A 267 -4.09 2.90 14.60
N ASN A 268 -5.10 3.76 14.65
CA ASN A 268 -6.34 3.59 13.90
C ASN A 268 -6.28 4.30 12.55
N PHE A 269 -7.30 4.09 11.71
CA PHE A 269 -7.43 4.78 10.42
C PHE A 269 -7.24 6.30 10.53
N PHE A 270 -7.89 6.95 11.49
CA PHE A 270 -7.78 8.40 11.71
C PHE A 270 -6.35 8.84 12.04
N TRP A 271 -5.72 8.23 13.04
CA TRP A 271 -4.37 8.59 13.49
C TRP A 271 -3.31 8.29 12.44
N PHE A 272 -3.45 7.18 11.71
CA PHE A 272 -2.55 6.89 10.59
C PHE A 272 -2.69 7.93 9.47
N MET A 273 -3.92 8.33 9.13
CA MET A 273 -4.19 9.37 8.15
C MET A 273 -3.65 10.73 8.61
N ALA A 274 -3.85 11.10 9.88
CA ALA A 274 -3.37 12.35 10.46
C ALA A 274 -1.83 12.43 10.45
N TYR A 275 -1.15 11.29 10.66
CA TYR A 275 0.30 11.21 10.52
C TYR A 275 0.74 11.27 9.05
N SER A 276 0.16 10.47 8.16
CA SER A 276 0.71 10.21 6.82
C SER A 276 0.31 11.25 5.78
N THR A 277 -0.89 11.84 5.88
CA THR A 277 -1.43 12.76 4.86
C THR A 277 -0.63 14.06 4.74
N PRO A 278 -0.26 14.76 5.83
CA PRO A 278 0.49 16.02 5.68
C PRO A 278 1.88 15.84 5.06
N PRO A 279 2.73 14.88 5.51
CA PRO A 279 3.98 14.56 4.83
C PRO A 279 3.78 14.11 3.38
N MET A 280 2.71 13.36 3.07
CA MET A 280 2.37 12.97 1.70
C MET A 280 2.10 14.17 0.80
N LEU A 281 1.31 15.15 1.25
CA LEU A 281 1.03 16.37 0.47
C LEU A 281 2.30 17.16 0.19
N LEU A 282 3.19 17.27 1.19
CA LEU A 282 4.47 17.95 1.05
C LEU A 282 5.41 17.19 0.10
N MET A 283 5.54 15.86 0.27
CA MET A 283 6.29 14.99 -0.63
C MET A 283 5.78 15.13 -2.06
N GLN A 284 4.46 15.11 -2.27
CA GLN A 284 3.88 15.25 -3.59
C GLN A 284 4.23 16.57 -4.27
N LEU A 285 4.12 17.67 -3.53
CA LEU A 285 4.43 19.00 -4.04
C LEU A 285 5.90 19.12 -4.43
N LEU A 286 6.81 18.64 -3.57
CA LEU A 286 8.25 18.69 -3.84
C LEU A 286 8.67 17.74 -4.97
N VAL A 287 8.08 16.55 -5.06
CA VAL A 287 8.30 15.61 -6.17
C VAL A 287 7.82 16.19 -7.48
N TRP A 288 6.64 16.84 -7.49
CA TRP A 288 6.16 17.56 -8.65
C TRP A 288 7.15 18.65 -9.06
N LEU A 289 7.62 19.49 -8.13
CA LEU A 289 8.64 20.51 -8.40
C LEU A 289 9.93 19.90 -8.97
N ALA A 290 10.42 18.79 -8.41
CA ALA A 290 11.62 18.13 -8.89
C ALA A 290 11.48 17.63 -10.35
N LEU A 291 10.33 17.04 -10.70
CA LEU A 291 10.05 16.63 -12.07
C LEU A 291 9.96 17.84 -13.02
N GLN A 292 9.34 18.94 -12.58
CA GLN A 292 9.26 20.18 -13.34
C GLN A 292 10.64 20.82 -13.61
N VAL A 293 11.54 20.74 -12.63
CA VAL A 293 12.92 21.21 -12.79
C VAL A 293 13.70 20.31 -13.74
N THR A 294 13.51 18.99 -13.63
CA THR A 294 14.25 17.99 -14.41
C THR A 294 13.83 17.98 -15.88
N PHE A 295 12.52 18.00 -16.16
CA PHE A 295 11.99 17.80 -17.52
C PHE A 295 11.38 19.05 -18.16
N MET A 296 10.86 20.02 -17.38
CA MET A 296 10.19 21.23 -17.90
C MET A 296 10.95 22.54 -17.66
N GLY A 297 12.19 22.46 -17.15
CA GLY A 297 13.12 23.59 -17.05
C GLY A 297 12.63 24.77 -16.19
N MET A 298 11.83 24.53 -15.14
CA MET A 298 11.19 25.59 -14.34
C MET A 298 12.15 26.66 -13.80
N PHE A 299 13.38 26.30 -13.46
CA PHE A 299 14.44 27.22 -13.01
C PHE A 299 15.61 27.33 -14.02
N ARG A 300 15.37 26.98 -15.30
CA ARG A 300 16.33 27.09 -16.40
C ARG A 300 15.68 27.79 -17.59
N PRO A 301 15.38 29.11 -17.51
CA PRO A 301 14.61 29.83 -18.53
C PRO A 301 15.29 29.85 -19.91
N ASN A 302 16.62 29.72 -19.96
CA ASN A 302 17.38 29.67 -21.21
C ASN A 302 17.44 28.28 -21.86
N SER A 303 16.92 27.23 -21.20
CA SER A 303 16.90 25.87 -21.73
C SER A 303 15.88 25.71 -22.86
N GLU A 304 16.21 24.88 -23.86
CA GLU A 304 15.27 24.51 -24.93
C GLU A 304 13.95 23.92 -24.40
N ALA A 305 14.02 23.19 -23.28
CA ALA A 305 12.83 22.63 -22.63
C ALA A 305 11.87 23.72 -22.11
N ALA A 306 12.41 24.79 -21.53
CA ALA A 306 11.60 25.90 -21.02
C ALA A 306 10.94 26.69 -22.15
N LYS A 307 11.67 26.91 -23.26
CA LYS A 307 11.16 27.59 -24.46
C LYS A 307 10.05 26.78 -25.15
N LYS A 308 10.19 25.46 -25.23
CA LYS A 308 9.15 24.55 -25.76
C LYS A 308 7.87 24.62 -24.91
N VAL A 309 7.99 24.57 -23.59
CA VAL A 309 6.84 24.65 -22.66
C VAL A 309 6.14 26.03 -22.70
N SER A 310 6.89 27.13 -22.83
CA SER A 310 6.29 28.46 -22.96
C SER A 310 5.55 28.63 -24.28
N LEU A 311 6.11 28.14 -25.39
CA LEU A 311 5.47 28.16 -26.71
C LEU A 311 4.18 27.33 -26.72
N ALA A 312 4.24 26.17 -26.04
CA ALA A 312 3.12 25.23 -25.92
C ALA A 312 1.95 25.76 -25.08
N THR A 313 2.16 26.79 -24.26
CA THR A 313 1.12 27.38 -23.40
C THR A 313 0.10 28.20 -24.20
N SER A 314 0.43 28.63 -25.43
CA SER A 314 -0.46 29.41 -26.30
C SER A 314 -1.66 28.63 -26.86
N GLY A 315 -1.66 27.29 -26.83
CA GLY A 315 -2.81 26.46 -27.25
C GLY A 315 -3.71 25.97 -26.11
N SER A 316 -3.68 26.66 -24.96
CA SER A 316 -4.45 26.30 -23.78
C SER A 316 -5.96 26.22 -24.04
N ASP A 317 -6.50 27.08 -24.91
CA ASP A 317 -7.93 27.18 -25.15
C ASP A 317 -8.48 25.97 -25.92
N THR A 318 -7.72 25.46 -26.88
CA THR A 318 -8.10 24.29 -27.68
C THR A 318 -7.98 23.00 -26.85
N THR A 319 -6.94 22.89 -26.01
CA THR A 319 -6.82 21.81 -25.04
C THR A 319 -8.01 21.79 -24.07
N MET A 320 -8.46 22.95 -23.61
CA MET A 320 -9.65 23.08 -22.78
C MET A 320 -10.93 22.64 -23.50
N LYS A 321 -11.06 22.92 -24.81
CA LYS A 321 -12.22 22.47 -25.61
C LYS A 321 -12.32 20.94 -25.63
N VAL A 322 -11.21 20.23 -25.85
CA VAL A 322 -11.22 18.76 -25.86
C VAL A 322 -11.57 18.19 -24.49
N ILE A 323 -11.04 18.77 -23.41
CA ILE A 323 -11.35 18.34 -22.04
C ILE A 323 -12.85 18.58 -21.72
N LYS A 324 -13.40 19.71 -22.16
CA LYS A 324 -14.84 20.00 -22.04
C LYS A 324 -15.69 19.03 -22.86
N GLU A 325 -15.24 18.65 -24.04
CA GLU A 325 -15.91 17.66 -24.88
C GLU A 325 -15.88 16.26 -24.26
N GLN A 326 -14.72 15.80 -23.78
CA GLN A 326 -14.59 14.54 -23.03
C GLN A 326 -15.48 14.52 -21.78
N TYR A 327 -15.59 15.65 -21.08
CA TYR A 327 -16.50 15.78 -19.94
C TYR A 327 -17.97 15.72 -20.37
N ARG A 328 -18.32 16.38 -21.47
CA ARG A 328 -19.68 16.36 -22.04
C ARG A 328 -20.06 14.95 -22.53
N ASN A 329 -19.11 14.20 -23.08
CA ASN A 329 -19.29 12.82 -23.54
C ASN A 329 -19.59 11.83 -22.41
N LEU A 330 -19.31 12.18 -21.14
CA LEU A 330 -19.74 11.38 -19.99
C LEU A 330 -21.26 11.50 -19.71
N GLY A 331 -21.96 12.47 -20.31
CA GLY A 331 -23.37 12.72 -20.06
C GLY A 331 -23.66 13.30 -18.67
N PRO A 332 -24.94 13.45 -18.29
CA PRO A 332 -25.34 13.93 -16.97
C PRO A 332 -24.92 12.94 -15.87
N ILE A 333 -24.80 13.44 -14.63
CA ILE A 333 -24.47 12.60 -13.46
C ILE A 333 -25.57 11.56 -13.28
N THR A 334 -25.21 10.28 -13.45
CA THR A 334 -26.15 9.17 -13.27
C THR A 334 -26.40 8.89 -11.78
N PHE A 335 -27.51 8.21 -11.48
CA PHE A 335 -27.80 7.79 -10.10
C PHE A 335 -26.66 6.93 -9.53
N HIS A 336 -26.07 6.06 -10.34
CA HIS A 336 -24.94 5.21 -9.96
C HIS A 336 -23.72 6.01 -9.52
N GLU A 337 -23.36 7.09 -10.22
CA GLU A 337 -22.22 7.94 -9.81
C GLU A 337 -22.53 8.65 -8.48
N ARG A 338 -23.77 9.16 -8.33
CA ARG A 338 -24.20 9.88 -7.12
C ARG A 338 -24.26 8.96 -5.91
N SER A 339 -24.88 7.79 -6.03
CA SER A 339 -25.02 6.83 -4.93
C SER A 339 -23.67 6.25 -4.52
N SER A 340 -22.80 5.91 -5.49
CA SER A 340 -21.43 5.45 -5.21
C SER A 340 -20.60 6.52 -4.51
N GLY A 341 -20.69 7.78 -4.96
CA GLY A 341 -20.00 8.91 -4.32
C GLY A 341 -20.49 9.17 -2.89
N LEU A 342 -21.81 9.11 -2.66
CA LEU A 342 -22.39 9.27 -1.32
C LEU A 342 -21.95 8.16 -0.36
N LEU A 343 -21.98 6.89 -0.80
CA LEU A 343 -21.51 5.77 0.02
C LEU A 343 -20.02 5.87 0.31
N PHE A 344 -19.23 6.34 -0.65
CA PHE A 344 -17.81 6.56 -0.45
C PHE A 344 -17.53 7.65 0.60
N ILE A 345 -18.19 8.80 0.51
CA ILE A 345 -18.09 9.87 1.52
C ILE A 345 -18.56 9.36 2.89
N PHE A 346 -19.64 8.58 2.91
CA PHE A 346 -20.16 7.96 4.14
C PHE A 346 -19.16 6.96 4.75
N ALA A 347 -18.45 6.17 3.93
CA ALA A 347 -17.38 5.29 4.39
C ALA A 347 -16.25 6.07 5.07
N VAL A 348 -15.77 7.14 4.43
CA VAL A 348 -14.73 8.04 4.99
C VAL A 348 -15.18 8.65 6.31
N PHE A 349 -16.42 9.11 6.38
CA PHE A 349 -17.02 9.62 7.61
C PHE A 349 -17.00 8.56 8.72
N LEU A 350 -17.47 7.34 8.44
CA LEU A 350 -17.45 6.26 9.42
C LEU A 350 -16.03 5.90 9.88
N TYR A 351 -15.03 5.88 9.00
CA TYR A 351 -13.64 5.63 9.43
C TYR A 351 -13.12 6.70 10.39
N ILE A 352 -13.32 7.98 10.07
CA ILE A 352 -12.83 9.10 10.88
C ILE A 352 -13.51 9.11 12.25
N PHE A 353 -14.84 8.94 12.28
CA PHE A 353 -15.62 9.05 13.51
C PHE A 353 -15.76 7.74 14.29
N ARG A 354 -15.08 6.65 13.88
CA ARG A 354 -15.12 5.37 14.61
C ARG A 354 -14.58 5.49 16.03
N LYS A 355 -13.36 6.03 16.16
CA LYS A 355 -12.71 6.27 17.45
C LYS A 355 -11.68 7.40 17.31
N PRO A 356 -12.14 8.63 17.08
CA PRO A 356 -11.25 9.76 16.77
C PRO A 356 -10.37 10.20 17.96
N GLY A 357 -10.68 9.77 19.18
CA GLY A 357 -9.87 10.01 20.38
C GLY A 357 -10.15 11.33 21.10
N PHE A 358 -10.74 12.33 20.42
CA PHE A 358 -11.17 13.60 21.05
C PHE A 358 -12.65 13.59 21.48
N MET A 359 -13.45 12.70 20.90
CA MET A 359 -14.85 12.46 21.25
C MET A 359 -15.12 10.95 21.29
N ASN A 360 -16.18 10.54 22.00
CA ASN A 360 -16.65 9.17 21.94
C ASN A 360 -17.05 8.85 20.49
N GLY A 361 -16.38 7.87 19.89
CA GLY A 361 -16.67 7.47 18.52
C GLY A 361 -17.92 6.61 18.46
N TRP A 362 -18.49 6.45 17.26
CA TRP A 362 -19.72 5.66 17.09
C TRP A 362 -19.57 4.20 17.54
N ALA A 363 -18.35 3.65 17.49
CA ALA A 363 -18.06 2.30 17.95
C ALA A 363 -18.24 2.15 19.46
N ASP A 364 -17.79 3.15 20.24
CA ASP A 364 -17.88 3.15 21.71
C ASP A 364 -19.32 3.44 22.18
N VAL A 365 -20.12 4.15 21.39
CA VAL A 365 -21.55 4.43 21.69
C VAL A 365 -22.45 3.21 21.41
N MET A 366 -22.13 2.45 20.36
CA MET A 366 -22.99 1.34 19.92
C MET A 366 -22.76 0.06 20.74
N THR A 367 -21.52 -0.26 21.09
CA THR A 367 -21.20 -1.53 21.76
C THR A 367 -20.05 -1.39 22.75
N SER A 368 -20.03 -2.21 23.80
CA SER A 368 -18.87 -2.37 24.68
C SER A 368 -17.78 -3.29 24.11
N MET A 369 -18.04 -3.93 22.96
CA MET A 369 -17.11 -4.85 22.31
C MET A 369 -16.08 -4.06 21.49
N LYS A 370 -14.88 -4.65 21.29
CA LYS A 370 -13.81 -4.02 20.51
C LYS A 370 -14.12 -4.06 19.01
N VAL A 371 -14.78 -3.02 18.51
CA VAL A 371 -15.04 -2.84 17.07
C VAL A 371 -13.82 -2.23 16.39
N LYS A 372 -13.29 -2.92 15.36
CA LYS A 372 -12.17 -2.44 14.55
C LYS A 372 -12.62 -1.85 13.19
N ASP A 373 -11.70 -1.40 12.34
CA ASP A 373 -11.95 -0.53 11.16
C ASP A 373 -12.57 -1.34 10.00
N GLY A 374 -12.31 -2.63 9.93
CA GLY A 374 -12.80 -3.54 8.90
C GLY A 374 -14.29 -3.80 8.97
N VAL A 375 -14.93 -3.59 10.13
CA VAL A 375 -16.39 -3.61 10.23
C VAL A 375 -17.00 -2.50 9.36
N THR A 376 -16.39 -1.30 9.35
CA THR A 376 -16.81 -0.20 8.48
C THR A 376 -16.69 -0.57 7.02
N SER A 377 -15.54 -1.14 6.60
CA SER A 377 -15.34 -1.55 5.21
C SER A 377 -16.41 -2.54 4.76
N MET A 378 -16.62 -3.60 5.55
CA MET A 378 -17.56 -4.67 5.19
C MET A 378 -19.02 -4.19 5.21
N PHE A 379 -19.38 -3.32 6.15
CA PHE A 379 -20.71 -2.72 6.20
C PHE A 379 -21.02 -1.93 4.92
N ILE A 380 -20.09 -1.09 4.45
CA ILE A 380 -20.29 -0.33 3.21
C ILE A 380 -20.37 -1.26 1.99
N VAL A 381 -19.54 -2.30 1.92
CA VAL A 381 -19.62 -3.31 0.84
C VAL A 381 -21.01 -3.94 0.80
N VAL A 382 -21.55 -4.36 1.95
CA VAL A 382 -22.92 -4.92 2.02
C VAL A 382 -23.95 -3.90 1.54
N LEU A 383 -23.83 -2.62 1.92
CA LEU A 383 -24.70 -1.56 1.41
C LEU A 383 -24.59 -1.37 -0.11
N MET A 384 -23.40 -1.50 -0.70
CA MET A 384 -23.21 -1.41 -2.15
C MET A 384 -23.86 -2.56 -2.92
N PHE A 385 -24.04 -3.73 -2.28
CA PHE A 385 -24.82 -4.83 -2.86
C PHE A 385 -26.34 -4.62 -2.73
N ILE A 386 -26.78 -3.95 -1.67
CA ILE A 386 -28.20 -3.70 -1.39
C ILE A 386 -28.75 -2.53 -2.21
N ILE A 387 -28.00 -1.44 -2.34
CA ILE A 387 -28.47 -0.22 -3.00
C ILE A 387 -28.44 -0.42 -4.53
N PRO A 388 -29.55 -0.15 -5.25
CA PRO A 388 -29.62 -0.38 -6.69
C PRO A 388 -28.75 0.60 -7.49
N MET A 389 -28.27 0.16 -8.65
CA MET A 389 -27.47 0.95 -9.58
C MET A 389 -28.29 2.04 -10.29
N SER A 390 -29.57 1.77 -10.53
CA SER A 390 -30.52 2.67 -11.19
C SER A 390 -31.87 2.67 -10.46
N MET A 391 -32.51 3.82 -10.39
CA MET A 391 -33.83 3.98 -9.77
C MET A 391 -34.98 3.66 -10.74
N ASP A 392 -34.82 2.63 -11.59
CA ASP A 392 -35.84 2.26 -12.56
C ASP A 392 -37.15 1.84 -11.87
N CYS A 393 -37.06 1.29 -10.65
CA CYS A 393 -38.22 1.02 -9.79
C CYS A 393 -39.08 2.27 -9.52
N VAL A 394 -38.47 3.46 -9.43
CA VAL A 394 -39.23 4.72 -9.18
C VAL A 394 -40.08 5.10 -10.40
N LYS A 395 -39.75 4.62 -11.60
CA LYS A 395 -40.58 4.85 -12.80
C LYS A 395 -41.97 4.23 -12.67
N PHE A 396 -42.11 3.15 -11.90
CA PHE A 396 -43.42 2.53 -11.63
C PHE A 396 -44.35 3.39 -10.78
N PHE A 397 -43.81 4.32 -9.99
CA PHE A 397 -44.59 5.23 -9.15
C PHE A 397 -44.75 6.64 -9.76
N LYS A 398 -44.21 6.88 -10.95
CA LYS A 398 -44.38 8.14 -11.68
C LYS A 398 -45.54 8.03 -12.67
N SER A 399 -46.50 8.94 -12.55
CA SER A 399 -47.69 9.05 -13.42
C SER A 399 -47.37 9.26 -14.92
N SER A 400 -46.12 9.63 -15.25
CA SER A 400 -45.68 10.01 -16.59
C SER A 400 -45.04 8.87 -17.41
N SER A 401 -44.89 7.66 -16.86
CA SER A 401 -44.14 6.58 -17.51
C SER A 401 -45.04 5.69 -18.39
N SER A 402 -44.60 5.36 -19.62
CA SER A 402 -45.36 4.49 -20.55
C SER A 402 -45.29 3.01 -20.16
N TYR A 403 -46.33 2.23 -20.46
CA TYR A 403 -46.38 0.79 -20.17
C TYR A 403 -45.24 0.01 -20.85
N GLU A 404 -44.84 0.39 -22.07
CA GLU A 404 -43.69 -0.23 -22.77
C GLU A 404 -42.36 0.01 -22.04
N GLU A 405 -42.15 1.20 -21.45
CA GLU A 405 -40.95 1.50 -20.67
C GLU A 405 -40.90 0.71 -19.35
N LEU A 406 -42.07 0.47 -18.74
CA LEU A 406 -42.20 -0.37 -17.55
C LEU A 406 -41.97 -1.84 -17.88
N ALA A 407 -42.53 -2.34 -18.98
CA ALA A 407 -42.35 -3.72 -19.44
C ALA A 407 -40.90 -4.02 -19.86
N ALA A 408 -40.18 -3.02 -20.38
CA ALA A 408 -38.76 -3.14 -20.71
C ALA A 408 -37.82 -3.00 -19.48
N SER A 409 -38.33 -2.57 -18.32
CA SER A 409 -37.52 -2.34 -17.12
C SER A 409 -37.09 -3.66 -16.48
N LYS A 410 -35.78 -3.85 -16.33
CA LYS A 410 -35.17 -5.00 -15.66
C LYS A 410 -34.87 -4.68 -14.19
N PRO A 411 -34.85 -5.66 -13.28
CA PRO A 411 -34.41 -5.45 -11.91
C PRO A 411 -32.99 -4.88 -11.91
N SER A 412 -32.84 -3.70 -11.30
CA SER A 412 -31.55 -3.04 -11.21
C SER A 412 -30.63 -3.88 -10.32
N THR A 413 -29.43 -4.15 -10.79
CA THR A 413 -28.41 -4.77 -9.96
C THR A 413 -27.97 -3.82 -8.85
N GLY A 414 -27.36 -4.32 -7.78
CA GLY A 414 -26.67 -3.46 -6.81
C GLY A 414 -25.63 -2.56 -7.49
N ILE A 415 -25.19 -1.50 -6.79
CA ILE A 415 -24.08 -0.63 -7.22
C ILE A 415 -22.85 -1.47 -7.63
N VAL A 416 -22.66 -2.59 -6.93
CA VAL A 416 -21.63 -3.59 -7.21
C VAL A 416 -22.27 -4.97 -7.35
N THR A 417 -21.74 -5.77 -8.29
CA THR A 417 -22.06 -7.19 -8.42
C THR A 417 -20.83 -8.04 -8.09
N TRP A 418 -21.05 -9.31 -7.72
CA TRP A 418 -19.94 -10.21 -7.41
C TRP A 418 -19.01 -10.43 -8.62
N GLY A 419 -19.54 -10.42 -9.85
CA GLY A 419 -18.74 -10.49 -11.07
C GLY A 419 -17.73 -9.35 -11.17
N ILE A 420 -18.17 -8.12 -10.91
CA ILE A 420 -17.29 -6.93 -10.91
C ILE A 420 -16.17 -7.09 -9.86
N LEU A 421 -16.50 -7.54 -8.65
CA LEU A 421 -15.51 -7.70 -7.59
C LEU A 421 -14.53 -8.84 -7.86
N LYS A 422 -15.01 -9.96 -8.41
CA LYS A 422 -14.17 -11.08 -8.81
C LYS A 422 -13.10 -10.62 -9.81
N ASP A 423 -13.48 -9.79 -10.78
CA ASP A 423 -12.60 -9.37 -11.87
C ASP A 423 -11.70 -8.18 -11.48
N LYS A 424 -12.17 -7.27 -10.61
CA LYS A 424 -11.45 -6.04 -10.25
C LYS A 424 -10.62 -6.14 -8.99
N VAL A 425 -10.98 -7.02 -8.05
CA VAL A 425 -10.26 -7.14 -6.78
C VAL A 425 -9.12 -8.17 -6.89
N PRO A 426 -7.87 -7.80 -6.57
CA PRO A 426 -6.75 -8.74 -6.59
C PRO A 426 -6.75 -9.64 -5.34
N TRP A 427 -7.53 -10.72 -5.38
CA TRP A 427 -7.68 -11.67 -4.26
C TRP A 427 -6.37 -12.28 -3.74
N GLY A 428 -5.32 -12.33 -4.57
CA GLY A 428 -3.99 -12.74 -4.17
C GLY A 428 -3.39 -11.91 -3.02
N LEU A 429 -3.79 -10.64 -2.86
CA LEU A 429 -3.31 -9.78 -1.78
C LEU A 429 -3.76 -10.25 -0.40
N LEU A 430 -4.91 -10.94 -0.30
CA LEU A 430 -5.39 -11.53 0.95
C LEU A 430 -4.37 -12.54 1.49
N PHE A 431 -3.90 -13.43 0.62
CA PHE A 431 -2.88 -14.41 0.99
C PHE A 431 -1.54 -13.75 1.24
N LEU A 432 -1.17 -12.74 0.44
CA LEU A 432 0.08 -12.02 0.59
C LEU A 432 0.23 -11.39 1.98
N LEU A 433 -0.80 -10.67 2.43
CA LEU A 433 -0.83 -10.07 3.76
C LEU A 433 -0.92 -11.13 4.86
N GLY A 434 -1.79 -12.13 4.67
CA GLY A 434 -1.96 -13.23 5.62
C GLY A 434 -0.68 -14.02 5.88
N GLY A 435 0.15 -14.26 4.86
CA GLY A 435 1.45 -14.91 5.01
C GLY A 435 2.41 -14.10 5.90
N GLY A 436 2.44 -12.77 5.76
CA GLY A 436 3.21 -11.89 6.65
C GLY A 436 2.72 -11.93 8.10
N PHE A 437 1.40 -11.97 8.28
CA PHE A 437 0.79 -12.08 9.62
C PHE A 437 1.06 -13.42 10.28
N ALA A 438 1.07 -14.50 9.49
CA ALA A 438 1.47 -15.81 9.95
C ALA A 438 2.94 -15.79 10.38
N LEU A 439 3.85 -15.24 9.56
CA LEU A 439 5.26 -15.13 9.92
C LEU A 439 5.48 -14.36 11.23
N ALA A 440 4.77 -13.25 11.43
CA ALA A 440 4.83 -12.49 12.69
C ALA A 440 4.37 -13.35 13.89
N GLU A 441 3.23 -14.02 13.77
CA GLU A 441 2.69 -14.86 14.86
C GLU A 441 3.59 -16.07 15.15
N GLY A 442 4.12 -16.73 14.12
CA GLY A 442 5.06 -17.84 14.26
C GLY A 442 6.39 -17.41 14.88
N SER A 443 6.90 -16.23 14.51
CA SER A 443 8.14 -15.67 15.07
C SER A 443 7.98 -15.31 16.55
N LYS A 444 6.80 -14.82 16.94
CA LYS A 444 6.44 -14.54 18.32
C LYS A 444 6.27 -15.82 19.14
N ALA A 445 5.52 -16.79 18.62
CA ALA A 445 5.24 -18.06 19.31
C ALA A 445 6.51 -18.88 19.57
N THR A 446 7.48 -18.85 18.65
CA THR A 446 8.74 -19.61 18.76
C THR A 446 9.85 -18.86 19.49
N GLY A 447 9.66 -17.58 19.81
CA GLY A 447 10.72 -16.75 20.40
C GLY A 447 11.84 -16.35 19.43
N LEU A 448 11.70 -16.65 18.13
CA LEU A 448 12.63 -16.18 17.08
C LEU A 448 12.80 -14.66 17.13
N SER A 449 11.69 -13.95 17.32
CA SER A 449 11.64 -12.50 17.52
C SER A 449 12.63 -11.99 18.58
N ARG A 450 12.78 -12.71 19.70
CA ARG A 450 13.68 -12.34 20.80
C ARG A 450 15.15 -12.58 20.45
N LYS A 451 15.47 -13.67 19.74
CA LYS A 451 16.84 -14.00 19.31
C LYS A 451 17.39 -13.01 18.26
N ILE A 452 16.51 -12.58 17.34
CA ILE A 452 16.86 -11.50 16.41
C ILE A 452 17.10 -10.21 17.19
N GLY A 453 16.23 -9.89 18.16
CA GLY A 453 16.37 -8.71 19.01
C GLY A 453 17.68 -8.65 19.81
N SER A 454 18.14 -9.76 20.39
CA SER A 454 19.41 -9.81 21.14
C SER A 454 20.63 -9.63 20.24
N SER A 455 20.55 -10.07 18.98
CA SER A 455 21.64 -9.89 18.00
C SER A 455 21.80 -8.43 17.59
N LEU A 456 20.80 -7.59 17.86
CA LEU A 456 20.75 -6.16 17.52
C LEU A 456 21.08 -5.26 18.71
N GLU A 457 21.43 -5.82 19.88
CA GLU A 457 21.69 -5.05 21.10
C GLU A 457 22.90 -4.11 20.96
N GLY A 458 23.89 -4.47 20.13
CA GLY A 458 25.03 -3.60 19.79
C GLY A 458 24.66 -2.30 19.06
N LEU A 459 23.42 -2.14 18.58
CA LEU A 459 22.93 -0.90 17.97
C LEU A 459 22.37 0.10 19.02
N ARG A 460 22.34 -0.27 20.31
CA ARG A 460 21.77 0.55 21.39
C ARG A 460 22.48 1.88 21.60
N ASP A 461 23.79 1.93 21.36
CA ASP A 461 24.62 3.11 21.57
C ASP A 461 24.53 4.13 20.42
N LEU A 462 23.87 3.78 19.31
CA LEU A 462 23.70 4.67 18.17
C LEU A 462 22.55 5.66 18.40
N PRO A 463 22.70 6.94 17.99
CA PRO A 463 21.61 7.91 18.02
C PRO A 463 20.37 7.40 17.26
N HIS A 464 19.19 7.43 17.87
CA HIS A 464 17.95 6.93 17.25
C HIS A 464 17.65 7.51 15.85
N PRO A 465 17.88 8.81 15.57
CA PRO A 465 17.70 9.34 14.21
C PRO A 465 18.63 8.70 13.17
N LEU A 466 19.84 8.29 13.55
CA LEU A 466 20.77 7.61 12.66
C LEU A 466 20.30 6.19 12.35
N VAL A 467 19.80 5.47 13.36
CA VAL A 467 19.19 4.14 13.16
C VAL A 467 18.00 4.24 12.20
N LEU A 468 17.14 5.23 12.39
CA LEU A 468 16.01 5.47 11.49
C LEU A 468 16.47 5.76 10.05
N LEU A 469 17.52 6.57 9.86
CA LEU A 469 18.05 6.89 8.54
C LEU A 469 18.52 5.62 7.81
N VAL A 470 19.28 4.76 8.51
CA VAL A 470 19.75 3.48 7.95
C VAL A 470 18.58 2.60 7.55
N VAL A 471 17.57 2.48 8.41
CA VAL A 471 16.37 1.68 8.14
C VAL A 471 15.64 2.19 6.89
N VAL A 472 15.43 3.51 6.77
CA VAL A 472 14.77 4.12 5.61
C VAL A 472 15.58 3.88 4.34
N LEU A 473 16.90 4.10 4.37
CA LEU A 473 17.78 3.90 3.20
C LEU A 473 17.80 2.44 2.73
N VAL A 474 17.98 1.49 3.65
CA VAL A 474 18.00 0.06 3.32
C VAL A 474 16.66 -0.39 2.74
N THR A 475 15.57 0.00 3.38
CA THR A 475 14.20 -0.36 2.93
C THR A 475 13.92 0.22 1.54
N GLN A 476 14.27 1.49 1.34
CA GLN A 476 14.11 2.15 0.05
C GLN A 476 15.00 1.57 -1.05
N PHE A 477 16.18 1.07 -0.73
CA PHE A 477 17.04 0.41 -1.72
C PHE A 477 16.45 -0.93 -2.16
N ILE A 478 16.05 -1.76 -1.20
CA ILE A 478 15.49 -3.10 -1.49
C ILE A 478 14.18 -2.98 -2.29
N THR A 479 13.36 -1.95 -2.03
CA THR A 479 12.08 -1.77 -2.72
C THR A 479 12.16 -1.46 -4.21
N GLU A 480 13.34 -1.07 -4.72
CA GLU A 480 13.52 -0.90 -6.16
C GLU A 480 13.54 -2.24 -6.92
N PHE A 481 13.80 -3.36 -6.23
CA PHE A 481 14.04 -4.67 -6.83
C PHE A 481 13.02 -5.74 -6.44
N THR A 482 12.13 -5.45 -5.49
CA THR A 482 11.20 -6.44 -4.93
C THR A 482 9.85 -5.79 -4.62
N SER A 483 8.78 -6.58 -4.63
CA SER A 483 7.44 -6.12 -4.24
C SER A 483 7.39 -5.44 -2.86
N ASN A 484 6.82 -4.23 -2.83
CA ASN A 484 6.67 -3.39 -1.64
C ASN A 484 6.09 -4.16 -0.42
N VAL A 485 5.04 -4.96 -0.63
CA VAL A 485 4.35 -5.70 0.44
C VAL A 485 5.20 -6.83 0.97
N ALA A 486 5.94 -7.50 0.08
CA ALA A 486 6.79 -8.60 0.47
C ALA A 486 7.95 -8.12 1.35
N ILE A 487 8.56 -6.98 1.01
CA ILE A 487 9.59 -6.35 1.85
C ILE A 487 9.01 -5.91 3.19
N ALA A 488 7.83 -5.30 3.22
CA ALA A 488 7.17 -4.91 4.46
C ALA A 488 6.95 -6.12 5.38
N ASN A 489 6.50 -7.25 4.84
CA ASN A 489 6.33 -8.49 5.60
C ASN A 489 7.64 -9.05 6.16
N LEU A 490 8.80 -8.77 5.53
CA LEU A 490 10.11 -9.22 5.99
C LEU A 490 10.73 -8.25 7.01
N ILE A 491 10.70 -6.95 6.72
CA ILE A 491 11.42 -5.94 7.51
C ILE A 491 10.65 -5.57 8.78
N LEU A 492 9.31 -5.44 8.72
CA LEU A 492 8.53 -4.92 9.84
C LEU A 492 8.60 -5.79 11.11
N PRO A 493 8.55 -7.14 11.05
CA PRO A 493 8.75 -7.97 12.23
C PRO A 493 10.15 -7.78 12.85
N VAL A 494 11.19 -7.59 12.03
CA VAL A 494 12.55 -7.31 12.51
C VAL A 494 12.60 -5.95 13.23
N LEU A 495 12.00 -4.92 12.64
CA LEU A 495 11.94 -3.58 13.24
C LEU A 495 11.10 -3.52 14.52
N ALA A 496 10.02 -4.32 14.60
CA ALA A 496 9.24 -4.47 15.83
C ALA A 496 10.12 -4.96 16.99
N ASN A 497 10.97 -5.96 16.73
CA ASN A 497 11.89 -6.49 17.73
C ASN A 497 13.03 -5.54 18.04
N MET A 498 13.59 -4.88 17.03
CA MET A 498 14.59 -3.83 17.22
C MET A 498 14.06 -2.72 18.14
N SER A 499 12.80 -2.32 17.96
CA SER A 499 12.17 -1.29 18.81
C SER A 499 12.08 -1.73 20.27
N ARG A 500 11.82 -3.01 20.53
CA ARG A 500 11.83 -3.57 21.90
C ARG A 500 13.23 -3.58 22.51
N SER A 501 14.25 -3.99 21.74
CA SER A 501 15.65 -4.01 22.20
C SER A 501 16.20 -2.61 22.47
N LEU A 502 15.82 -1.62 21.65
CA LEU A 502 16.22 -0.22 21.80
C LEU A 502 15.38 0.54 22.85
N HIS A 503 14.32 -0.08 23.39
CA HIS A 503 13.35 0.55 24.29
C HIS A 503 12.74 1.85 23.75
N ILE A 504 12.48 1.89 22.44
CA ILE A 504 11.83 3.02 21.77
C ILE A 504 10.39 2.66 21.36
N ASP A 505 9.59 3.70 21.12
CA ASP A 505 8.26 3.53 20.54
C ASP A 505 8.34 2.77 19.21
N PRO A 506 7.68 1.61 19.04
CA PRO A 506 7.75 0.82 17.82
C PRO A 506 7.25 1.57 16.58
N ARG A 507 6.36 2.55 16.76
CA ARG A 507 5.87 3.40 15.68
C ARG A 507 7.02 4.22 15.05
N TYR A 508 8.07 4.55 15.82
CA TYR A 508 9.23 5.33 15.38
C TYR A 508 10.00 4.68 14.24
N LEU A 509 10.16 3.35 14.26
CA LEU A 509 10.83 2.60 13.19
C LEU A 509 9.85 2.04 12.18
N MET A 510 8.75 1.45 12.65
CA MET A 510 7.85 0.69 11.77
C MET A 510 7.06 1.59 10.82
N VAL A 511 6.55 2.74 11.27
CA VAL A 511 5.75 3.63 10.40
C VAL A 511 6.60 4.21 9.26
N PRO A 512 7.76 4.83 9.51
CA PRO A 512 8.62 5.32 8.43
C PRO A 512 9.11 4.22 7.49
N ALA A 513 9.47 3.04 8.02
CA ALA A 513 9.87 1.90 7.18
C ALA A 513 8.73 1.43 6.27
N THR A 514 7.49 1.47 6.74
CA THR A 514 6.31 1.14 5.94
C THR A 514 6.14 2.11 4.76
N LEU A 515 6.30 3.42 5.02
CA LEU A 515 6.24 4.43 3.97
C LEU A 515 7.41 4.26 2.99
N ALA A 516 8.62 3.98 3.50
CA ALA A 516 9.80 3.71 2.71
C ALA A 516 9.65 2.49 1.77
N CYS A 517 8.94 1.44 2.20
CA CYS A 517 8.64 0.27 1.35
C CYS A 517 7.83 0.66 0.12
N SER A 518 7.07 1.75 0.15
CA SER A 518 6.28 2.19 -1.00
C SER A 518 7.07 3.07 -1.98
N MET A 519 8.30 3.48 -1.65
CA MET A 519 9.04 4.54 -2.34
C MET A 519 10.09 3.99 -3.33
N ALA A 520 9.60 3.39 -4.41
CA ALA A 520 10.41 2.95 -5.55
C ALA A 520 10.19 3.86 -6.78
N PHE A 521 11.26 4.53 -7.22
CA PHE A 521 11.20 5.57 -8.25
C PHE A 521 12.22 5.39 -9.38
N HIS A 522 13.16 4.44 -9.29
CA HIS A 522 14.22 4.32 -10.30
C HIS A 522 13.87 3.33 -11.41
N MET A 523 13.23 2.23 -11.04
CA MET A 523 13.01 1.10 -11.93
C MET A 523 11.53 0.94 -12.32
N PRO A 524 11.22 0.55 -13.57
CA PRO A 524 9.87 0.18 -13.99
C PRO A 524 9.32 -0.98 -13.15
N VAL A 525 10.18 -1.94 -12.80
CA VAL A 525 9.80 -3.14 -12.05
C VAL A 525 9.48 -2.83 -10.58
N GLY A 526 9.98 -1.70 -10.05
CA GLY A 526 9.85 -1.37 -8.63
C GLY A 526 8.39 -1.17 -8.17
N THR A 527 7.52 -0.61 -9.03
CA THR A 527 6.09 -0.52 -8.71
C THR A 527 5.21 -0.73 -9.94
N PRO A 528 3.98 -1.27 -9.80
CA PRO A 528 3.06 -1.39 -10.93
C PRO A 528 2.76 -0.07 -11.64
N PRO A 529 2.56 1.08 -10.96
CA PRO A 529 2.47 2.39 -11.61
C PRO A 529 3.63 2.68 -12.57
N ASN A 530 4.88 2.43 -12.15
CA ASN A 530 6.07 2.67 -12.97
C ASN A 530 6.07 1.75 -14.19
N ALA A 531 5.76 0.46 -14.02
CA ALA A 531 5.68 -0.52 -15.11
C ALA A 531 4.62 -0.15 -16.14
N ILE A 532 3.43 0.27 -15.69
CA ILE A 532 2.32 0.66 -16.57
C ILE A 532 2.75 1.84 -17.46
N VAL A 533 3.28 2.92 -16.87
CA VAL A 533 3.64 4.10 -17.65
C VAL A 533 4.88 3.88 -18.52
N ALA A 534 5.84 3.08 -18.06
CA ALA A 534 7.01 2.73 -18.86
C ALA A 534 6.62 1.88 -20.07
N GLY A 535 5.66 0.96 -19.91
CA GLY A 535 5.16 0.12 -21.00
C GLY A 535 4.32 0.88 -22.02
N VAL A 536 3.44 1.79 -21.56
CA VAL A 536 2.57 2.56 -22.48
C VAL A 536 3.36 3.60 -23.27
N ALA A 537 4.26 4.35 -22.61
CA ALA A 537 4.99 5.43 -23.25
C ALA A 537 6.39 5.02 -23.76
N ASN A 538 6.74 3.73 -23.68
CA ASN A 538 8.06 3.18 -24.03
C ASN A 538 9.22 3.98 -23.41
N ILE A 539 9.11 4.31 -22.11
CA ILE A 539 10.12 5.12 -21.41
C ILE A 539 11.37 4.28 -21.16
N PRO A 540 12.55 4.70 -21.64
CA PRO A 540 13.80 4.00 -21.35
C PRO A 540 14.08 3.98 -19.85
N THR A 541 14.51 2.83 -19.31
CA THR A 541 14.85 2.67 -17.88
C THR A 541 15.85 3.71 -17.40
N ALA A 542 16.83 4.10 -18.22
CA ALA A 542 17.79 5.14 -17.89
C ALA A 542 17.13 6.51 -17.63
N ARG A 543 16.11 6.89 -18.43
CA ARG A 543 15.38 8.15 -18.25
C ARG A 543 14.53 8.14 -16.99
N MET A 544 13.88 7.00 -16.70
CA MET A 544 13.14 6.82 -15.45
C MET A 544 14.07 6.88 -14.23
N ALA A 545 15.21 6.20 -14.28
CA ALA A 545 16.21 6.21 -13.21
C ALA A 545 16.69 7.63 -12.88
N VAL A 546 17.04 8.43 -13.90
CA VAL A 546 17.42 9.84 -13.72
C VAL A 546 16.26 10.67 -13.15
N GLY A 547 15.05 10.48 -13.67
CA GLY A 547 13.85 11.14 -13.15
C GLY A 547 13.49 10.75 -11.71
N GLY A 548 13.94 9.58 -11.25
CA GLY A 548 13.72 9.05 -9.90
C GLY A 548 14.67 9.58 -8.83
N ILE A 549 15.84 10.12 -9.20
CA ILE A 549 16.87 10.59 -8.24
C ILE A 549 16.31 11.69 -7.33
N GLY A 550 15.73 12.74 -7.93
CA GLY A 550 15.14 13.85 -7.18
C GLY A 550 14.04 13.39 -6.21
N PRO A 551 13.01 12.67 -6.71
CA PRO A 551 11.97 12.11 -5.86
C PRO A 551 12.49 11.20 -4.74
N LYS A 552 13.52 10.40 -5.00
CA LYS A 552 14.14 9.56 -3.98
C LYS A 552 14.67 10.40 -2.83
N ILE A 553 15.57 11.35 -3.11
CA ILE A 553 16.21 12.19 -2.08
C ILE A 553 15.15 12.94 -1.26
N ILE A 554 14.15 13.52 -1.92
CA ILE A 554 13.06 14.26 -1.27
C ILE A 554 12.29 13.36 -0.31
N THR A 555 11.88 12.18 -0.78
CA THR A 555 11.08 11.26 0.02
C THR A 555 11.89 10.63 1.16
N THR A 556 13.17 10.31 0.95
CA THR A 556 14.08 9.86 2.02
C THR A 556 14.14 10.88 3.15
N LEU A 557 14.44 12.15 2.83
CA LEU A 557 14.60 13.21 3.82
C LEU A 557 13.29 13.49 4.56
N LEU A 558 12.16 13.52 3.84
CA LEU A 558 10.86 13.77 4.46
C LEU A 558 10.37 12.60 5.32
N VAL A 559 10.54 11.35 4.90
CA VAL A 559 10.17 10.19 5.73
C VAL A 559 11.04 10.11 6.97
N TRP A 560 12.34 10.33 6.83
CA TRP A 560 13.28 10.35 7.95
C TRP A 560 12.96 11.49 8.94
N GLY A 561 12.65 12.69 8.45
CA GLY A 561 12.34 13.85 9.29
C GLY A 561 10.91 13.88 9.83
N ALA A 562 9.95 13.23 9.17
CA ALA A 562 8.53 13.31 9.52
C ALA A 562 8.22 12.71 10.90
N TYR A 563 8.81 11.58 11.26
CA TYR A 563 8.49 10.97 12.56
C TYR A 563 9.02 11.77 13.75
N PRO A 564 10.31 12.16 13.80
CA PRO A 564 10.83 12.95 14.93
C PRO A 564 10.11 14.30 15.12
N THR A 565 9.62 14.91 14.04
CA THR A 565 8.99 16.25 14.06
C THR A 565 7.46 16.20 14.15
N TRP A 566 6.79 15.66 13.13
CA TRP A 566 5.33 15.58 13.04
C TRP A 566 4.77 14.36 13.78
N GLY A 567 5.47 13.23 13.71
CA GLY A 567 5.07 11.99 14.36
C GLY A 567 5.01 12.10 15.87
N SER A 568 5.94 12.82 16.49
CA SER A 568 5.95 13.06 17.94
C SER A 568 4.77 13.91 18.43
N TYR A 569 4.20 14.75 17.56
CA TYR A 569 2.99 15.53 17.87
C TYR A 569 1.71 14.69 17.75
N ILE A 570 1.63 13.86 16.70
CA ILE A 570 0.46 13.03 16.43
C ILE A 570 0.39 11.82 17.36
N PHE A 571 1.49 11.07 17.43
CA PHE A 571 1.64 9.93 18.32
C PHE A 571 2.26 10.43 19.62
N LYS A 572 1.42 10.69 20.62
CA LYS A 572 1.92 10.95 21.97
C LYS A 572 2.86 9.81 22.38
N PRO A 573 4.03 10.11 22.98
CA PRO A 573 4.92 9.09 23.51
C PRO A 573 4.10 8.19 24.43
N LEU A 574 4.23 6.88 24.22
CA LEU A 574 3.63 5.91 25.12
C LEU A 574 4.24 6.16 26.49
N SER A 575 3.46 6.72 27.42
CA SER A 575 3.90 7.18 28.74
C SER A 575 4.52 6.07 29.60
N ASN A 576 4.43 4.83 29.13
CA ASN A 576 4.82 3.62 29.83
C ASN A 576 5.89 2.83 29.05
N ALA A 577 6.91 3.49 28.48
CA ALA A 577 8.15 2.78 28.11
C ALA A 577 8.79 2.10 29.35
N THR A 578 8.41 2.53 30.56
CA THR A 578 8.70 1.89 31.84
C THR A 578 7.83 0.67 32.17
N GLU A 579 6.67 0.43 31.53
CA GLU A 579 5.93 -0.85 31.70
C GLU A 579 6.49 -1.98 30.82
N ILE A 580 7.26 -1.66 29.78
CA ILE A 580 8.06 -2.65 29.03
C ILE A 580 9.02 -3.40 29.99
N ILE A 581 9.45 -2.70 31.05
CA ILE A 581 10.33 -3.23 32.11
C ILE A 581 9.61 -4.29 32.96
N GLY A 582 8.30 -4.17 33.18
CA GLY A 582 7.53 -5.06 34.08
C GLY A 582 7.05 -6.38 33.47
N ALA A 583 7.11 -6.53 32.14
CA ALA A 583 6.65 -7.75 31.44
C ALA A 583 7.78 -8.73 31.12
N THR A 584 9.05 -8.31 31.18
CA THR A 584 10.19 -9.18 30.85
C THR A 584 11.25 -9.32 31.93
N ASN A 585 11.32 -8.41 32.91
CA ASN A 585 12.18 -8.56 34.09
C ASN A 585 11.40 -8.22 35.36
N GLY A 586 10.93 -9.25 36.05
CA GLY A 586 10.26 -9.11 37.33
C GLY A 586 8.81 -9.55 37.25
N THR A 587 8.46 -10.51 38.10
CA THR A 587 7.11 -10.94 38.41
C THR A 587 6.27 -9.76 38.93
N THR A 588 5.76 -8.92 38.04
CA THR A 588 4.68 -8.00 38.39
C THR A 588 3.38 -8.78 38.29
N LEU A 589 3.05 -9.44 39.40
CA LEU A 589 1.83 -10.20 39.57
C LEU A 589 0.64 -9.21 39.61
N SER A 590 0.10 -8.83 38.45
CA SER A 590 -1.19 -8.14 38.38
C SER A 590 -2.31 -9.14 38.67
N ARG A 591 -2.35 -9.68 39.89
CA ARG A 591 -3.55 -10.34 40.43
C ARG A 591 -4.38 -9.25 41.09
N ASN A 592 -5.67 -9.20 40.74
CA ASN A 592 -6.67 -8.47 41.52
C ASN A 592 -6.53 -8.92 42.98
N LEU A 593 -6.04 -8.03 43.84
CA LEU A 593 -5.91 -8.28 45.26
C LEU A 593 -7.29 -8.04 45.89
N THR A 594 -8.01 -9.12 46.18
CA THR A 594 -9.24 -9.04 46.98
C THR A 594 -8.87 -8.89 48.45
N LEU A 595 -9.02 -7.67 48.96
CA LEU A 595 -8.89 -7.37 50.39
C LEU A 595 -10.21 -7.73 51.07
N THR A 596 -10.21 -8.78 51.90
CA THR A 596 -11.37 -9.13 52.73
C THR A 596 -11.35 -8.29 54.00
N CYS A 597 -12.07 -7.17 54.00
CA CYS A 597 -12.32 -6.41 55.21
C CYS A 597 -13.55 -7.01 55.92
N GLY A 598 -13.35 -7.77 57.00
CA GLY A 598 -14.43 -8.36 57.78
C GLY A 598 -15.18 -7.30 58.60
N VAL A 599 -16.07 -6.54 57.97
CA VAL A 599 -16.85 -5.48 58.63
C VAL A 599 -18.34 -5.72 58.40
N ALA A 600 -19.10 -5.84 59.48
CA ALA A 600 -20.57 -5.94 59.44
C ALA A 600 -21.18 -4.56 59.13
N LEU A 601 -22.21 -4.54 58.26
CA LEU A 601 -22.81 -3.33 57.69
C LEU A 601 -23.26 -2.28 58.75
N GLU A 602 -23.57 -2.73 59.96
CA GLU A 602 -24.05 -1.90 61.08
C GLU A 602 -22.97 -1.04 61.76
N THR A 603 -21.68 -1.27 61.47
CA THR A 603 -20.55 -0.52 62.09
C THR A 603 -20.02 0.65 61.25
N LEU A 604 -20.60 0.91 60.08
CA LEU A 604 -20.19 2.00 59.18
C LEU A 604 -20.70 3.38 59.66
N LYS A 605 -19.99 4.00 60.61
CA LYS A 605 -20.12 5.45 60.89
C LYS A 605 -19.32 6.25 59.86
N ASN A 606 -19.81 7.46 59.52
CA ASN A 606 -19.37 8.36 58.42
C ASN A 606 -17.88 8.78 58.38
N SER A 607 -17.01 8.22 59.23
CA SER A 607 -15.57 8.48 59.26
C SER A 607 -14.78 7.35 59.96
N GLY A 608 -15.04 6.09 59.59
CA GLY A 608 -14.31 4.94 60.13
C GLY A 608 -13.05 4.60 59.33
N ARG A 609 -11.87 4.60 59.98
CA ARG A 609 -10.64 3.99 59.44
C ARG A 609 -10.70 2.47 59.68
N PHE A 610 -10.39 1.66 58.66
CA PHE A 610 -10.39 0.20 58.78
C PHE A 610 -9.02 -0.40 58.43
N GLN A 611 -8.60 -1.42 59.19
CA GLN A 611 -7.43 -2.24 58.88
C GLN A 611 -7.89 -3.50 58.15
N CYS A 612 -7.36 -3.74 56.95
CA CYS A 612 -7.65 -4.94 56.17
C CYS A 612 -6.37 -5.76 55.98
N GLY A 613 -6.44 -7.07 56.27
CA GLY A 613 -5.35 -8.02 56.08
C GLY A 613 -5.43 -8.78 54.76
N MET A 614 -4.30 -9.31 54.30
CA MET A 614 -4.23 -10.20 53.13
C MET A 614 -4.56 -11.65 53.52
N SER A 615 -5.21 -12.40 52.62
CA SER A 615 -5.49 -13.83 52.82
C SER A 615 -4.20 -14.67 52.74
N ASN A 616 -4.10 -15.68 53.61
CA ASN A 616 -2.91 -16.49 53.89
C ASN A 616 -2.38 -17.35 52.71
N SER A 617 -3.00 -17.34 51.53
CA SER A 617 -2.61 -18.21 50.40
C SER A 617 -1.47 -17.68 49.52
N ILE A 618 -0.87 -16.53 49.84
CA ILE A 618 0.13 -15.84 49.00
C ILE A 618 1.50 -15.69 49.71
N ALA A 619 1.68 -16.28 50.91
CA ALA A 619 2.81 -15.97 51.80
C ALA A 619 4.20 -16.55 51.43
N ASN A 620 4.37 -17.21 50.28
CA ASN A 620 5.62 -17.93 49.96
C ASN A 620 6.43 -17.33 48.79
N SER A 621 6.56 -16.00 48.73
CA SER A 621 7.66 -15.39 47.96
C SER A 621 8.33 -14.28 48.78
N THR A 622 9.66 -14.30 48.80
CA THR A 622 10.53 -13.39 49.55
C THR A 622 10.40 -11.92 49.11
N ALA A 623 9.75 -11.64 47.98
CA ALA A 623 9.46 -10.30 47.48
C ALA A 623 8.20 -9.64 48.11
N LEU A 624 7.44 -10.37 48.93
CA LEU A 624 6.20 -9.87 49.56
C LEU A 624 6.36 -9.47 51.04
N ALA A 625 7.55 -9.66 51.63
CA ALA A 625 7.82 -9.33 53.03
C ALA A 625 7.76 -7.81 53.33
N ASP A 626 7.97 -6.95 52.32
CA ASP A 626 7.85 -5.49 52.47
C ASP A 626 6.41 -4.97 52.38
N ILE A 627 5.51 -5.73 51.74
CA ILE A 627 4.09 -5.35 51.60
C ILE A 627 3.29 -5.71 52.86
N ALA A 628 3.74 -6.71 53.64
CA ALA A 628 3.10 -7.14 54.89
C ALA A 628 3.14 -6.09 56.02
N LYS A 629 3.90 -5.00 55.87
CA LYS A 629 3.96 -3.90 56.85
C LYS A 629 3.09 -2.68 56.49
N GLY A 630 2.42 -2.70 55.34
CA GLY A 630 1.59 -1.58 54.89
C GLY A 630 0.20 -1.59 55.53
N MET A 631 -0.07 -0.71 56.49
CA MET A 631 -1.45 -0.39 56.86
C MET A 631 -2.13 0.32 55.68
N PHE A 632 -3.08 -0.35 55.02
CA PHE A 632 -3.87 0.26 53.95
C PHE A 632 -5.04 1.06 54.52
N LYS A 633 -5.25 2.27 53.99
CA LYS A 633 -6.28 3.21 54.45
C LYS A 633 -7.28 3.41 53.30
N CYS A 634 -8.53 3.03 53.50
CA CYS A 634 -9.61 3.27 52.54
C CYS A 634 -10.62 4.26 53.13
N ASP A 635 -10.85 5.38 52.44
CA ASP A 635 -11.95 6.30 52.73
C ASP A 635 -13.14 5.95 51.82
N TYR A 636 -14.32 5.71 52.43
CA TYR A 636 -15.55 5.41 51.70
C TYR A 636 -16.39 6.69 51.54
N ILE A 637 -16.67 7.08 50.30
CA ILE A 637 -17.58 8.19 50.00
C ILE A 637 -18.94 7.60 49.61
N LYS A 638 -19.96 7.82 50.46
CA LYS A 638 -21.33 7.42 50.17
C LYS A 638 -21.88 8.33 49.06
N LYS A 639 -22.03 7.83 47.83
CA LYS A 639 -22.77 8.53 46.76
C LYS A 639 -24.23 8.67 47.21
N ARG A 640 -24.73 9.92 47.25
CA ARG A 640 -26.16 10.23 47.37
C ARG A 640 -26.82 10.18 46.00
#